data_AF-A0A0F8ZUD7-F1
#
_entry.id   AF-A0A0F8ZUD7-F1
#
_cell.length_a   1.000
_cell.length_b   1.000
_cell.length_c   1.000
_cell.angle_alpha   90.00
_cell.angle_beta   90.00
_cell.angle_gamma   90.00
#
_symmetry.space_group_name_H-M   'P 1'
#
loop_
_entity.id
_entity.type
_entity.pdbx_description
1 polymer ?
#
loop_
_entity_poly.entity_id
_entity_poly.type
_entity_poly.pdbx_seq_one_letter_code
_entity_poly.pdbx_strand_id
1 'polypeptide(L)'
;MEIYAVYLCLGIVAGLISGLFGLSGGVVIVPILIFTFAAQGFSQDVLTHLAIGTSLATIVITSISSIFAHHKRGAVLWPVVIWLTPGIIVGAAFGATFAV
;
A
#
# COMPACT_ATOMS: atom_id res chain seq x y z
N MET A 1 21.54 -3.49 12.07
CA MET A 1 21.26 -2.04 12.22
C MET A 1 21.08 -1.38 10.86
N GLU A 2 21.97 -1.63 9.90
CA GLU A 2 21.88 -1.16 8.50
C GLU A 2 20.50 -1.36 7.84
N ILE A 3 19.89 -2.54 7.98
CA ILE A 3 18.64 -2.86 7.26
C ILE A 3 17.42 -2.08 7.76
N TYR A 4 17.39 -1.74 9.05
CA TYR A 4 16.31 -0.92 9.62
C TYR A 4 16.38 0.51 9.10
N ALA A 5 17.59 1.04 8.91
CA ALA A 5 17.78 2.36 8.31
C ALA A 5 17.30 2.39 6.85
N VAL A 6 17.56 1.31 6.09
CA VAL A 6 17.06 1.17 4.70
C VAL A 6 15.54 1.23 4.68
N TYR A 7 14.84 0.43 5.49
CA TYR A 7 13.38 0.45 5.54
C TYR A 7 12.81 1.79 5.99
N LEU A 8 13.49 2.48 6.91
CA LEU A 8 13.05 3.78 7.42
C LEU A 8 13.18 4.87 6.34
N CYS A 9 14.31 4.92 5.62
CA CYS A 9 14.48 5.79 4.46
C CYS A 9 13.46 5.48 3.36
N LEU A 10 13.22 4.19 3.10
CA LEU A 10 12.23 3.72 2.13
C LEU A 10 10.83 4.20 2.45
N GLY A 11 10.42 4.05 3.71
CA GLY A 11 9.12 4.50 4.19
C GLY A 11 8.94 6.01 4.08
N ILE A 12 10.00 6.79 4.38
CA ILE A 12 9.97 8.25 4.24
C ILE A 12 9.80 8.66 2.78
N VAL A 13 10.61 8.12 1.87
CA VAL A 13 10.56 8.47 0.43
C VAL A 13 9.23 8.05 -0.17
N ALA A 14 8.79 6.82 0.09
CA ALA A 14 7.51 6.32 -0.40
C ALA A 14 6.31 7.11 0.17
N GLY A 15 6.36 7.47 1.46
CA GLY A 15 5.33 8.27 2.11
C GLY A 15 5.25 9.69 1.55
N LEU A 16 6.39 10.33 1.29
CA LEU A 16 6.46 11.64 0.64
C LEU A 16 5.88 11.61 -0.77
N ILE A 17 6.28 10.63 -1.59
CA ILE A 17 5.75 10.48 -2.95
C ILE A 17 4.25 10.24 -2.91
N SER A 18 3.77 9.36 -2.01
CA SER A 18 2.35 9.09 -1.85
C SER A 18 1.55 10.34 -1.44
N GLY A 19 2.12 11.15 -0.53
CA GLY A 19 1.50 12.40 -0.06
C GLY A 19 1.49 13.51 -1.11
N LEU A 20 2.55 13.66 -1.91
CA LEU A 20 2.68 14.69 -2.94
C LEU A 20 1.81 14.42 -4.16
N PHE A 21 1.79 13.18 -4.64
CA PHE A 21 1.07 12.80 -5.86
C PHE A 21 -0.37 12.34 -5.59
N GLY A 22 -0.74 12.13 -4.33
CA GLY A 22 -2.07 11.61 -3.94
C GLY A 22 -2.32 10.17 -4.40
N LEU A 23 -1.32 9.50 -4.97
CA LEU A 23 -1.35 8.08 -5.33
C LEU A 23 -1.01 7.28 -4.08
N SER A 24 -1.77 6.22 -3.77
CA SER A 24 -1.40 5.28 -2.72
C SER A 24 -0.03 4.69 -3.08
N GLY A 25 1.00 4.95 -2.28
CA GLY A 25 2.43 4.74 -2.62
C GLY A 25 2.84 3.30 -3.00
N GLY A 26 1.90 2.35 -3.05
CA GLY A 26 2.10 0.95 -3.41
C GLY A 26 2.77 0.73 -4.76
N VAL A 27 2.49 1.56 -5.77
CA VAL A 27 3.13 1.46 -7.09
C VAL A 27 4.65 1.63 -6.99
N VAL A 28 5.11 2.43 -6.03
CA VAL A 28 6.54 2.67 -5.77
C VAL A 28 7.08 1.69 -4.72
N ILE A 29 6.31 1.38 -3.68
CA ILE A 29 6.73 0.50 -2.57
C ILE A 29 6.96 -0.93 -3.02
N VAL A 30 6.08 -1.51 -3.84
CA VAL A 30 6.18 -2.92 -4.27
C VAL A 30 7.51 -3.24 -4.96
N PRO A 31 7.93 -2.56 -6.05
CA PRO A 31 9.18 -2.87 -6.71
C PRO A 31 10.39 -2.68 -5.79
N ILE A 32 10.38 -1.68 -4.92
CA ILE A 32 11.50 -1.46 -4.00
C ILE A 32 11.57 -2.57 -2.94
N LEU A 33 10.43 -3.04 -2.42
CA LEU A 33 10.39 -4.19 -1.52
C LEU A 33 10.86 -5.47 -2.20
N ILE A 34 10.50 -5.68 -3.47
CA ILE A 34 11.00 -6.80 -4.29
C ILE A 34 12.53 -6.76 -4.36
N PHE A 35 13.13 -5.61 -4.69
CA PHE A 35 14.60 -5.47 -4.73
C PHE A 35 15.24 -5.68 -3.35
N THR A 36 14.63 -5.17 -2.30
CA THR A 36 15.15 -5.29 -0.93
C THR A 36 15.10 -6.74 -0.45
N PHE A 37 13.99 -7.44 -0.68
CA PHE A 37 13.85 -8.86 -0.33
C PHE A 37 14.73 -9.76 -1.21
N ALA A 38 14.93 -9.41 -2.48
CA ALA A 38 15.86 -10.12 -3.36
C ALA A 38 17.31 -9.99 -2.84
N ALA A 39 17.72 -8.79 -2.43
CA ALA A 39 19.04 -8.54 -1.86
C ALA A 39 19.25 -9.27 -0.51
N GLN A 40 18.18 -9.62 0.19
CA GLN A 40 18.22 -10.40 1.43
C GLN A 40 18.24 -11.92 1.20
N GLY A 41 18.14 -12.38 -0.05
CA GLY A 41 18.20 -13.81 -0.39
C GLY A 41 16.90 -14.58 -0.12
N PHE A 42 15.75 -13.89 -0.05
CA PHE A 42 14.46 -14.58 0.03
C PHE A 42 14.17 -15.38 -1.25
N SER A 43 13.49 -16.53 -1.10
CA SER A 43 13.10 -17.35 -2.26
C SER A 43 12.12 -16.59 -3.16
N GLN A 44 12.32 -16.71 -4.48
CA GLN A 44 11.53 -15.99 -5.47
C GLN A 44 10.03 -16.33 -5.41
N ASP A 45 9.69 -17.53 -4.95
CA ASP A 45 8.31 -17.99 -4.77
C ASP A 45 7.54 -17.20 -3.71
N VAL A 46 8.20 -16.79 -2.62
CA VAL A 46 7.56 -16.06 -1.52
C VAL A 46 7.75 -14.55 -1.68
N LEU A 47 8.83 -14.13 -2.34
CA LEU A 47 9.25 -12.75 -2.47
C LEU A 47 8.15 -11.83 -3.00
N THR A 48 7.48 -12.23 -4.07
CA THR A 48 6.44 -11.42 -4.72
C THR A 48 5.22 -11.26 -3.81
N HIS A 49 4.77 -12.35 -3.18
CA HIS A 49 3.65 -12.31 -2.23
C HIS A 49 3.99 -11.48 -0.98
N LEU A 50 5.21 -11.59 -0.46
CA LEU A 50 5.68 -10.80 0.68
C LEU A 50 5.72 -9.30 0.36
N ALA A 51 6.25 -8.92 -0.80
CA ALA A 51 6.31 -7.53 -1.23
C ALA A 51 4.92 -6.92 -1.43
N ILE A 52 4.02 -7.64 -2.10
CA ILE A 52 2.65 -7.20 -2.33
C ILE A 52 1.89 -7.09 -0.99
N GLY A 53 1.96 -8.11 -0.14
CA GLY A 53 1.29 -8.10 1.17
C GLY A 53 1.77 -6.98 2.09
N THR A 54 3.08 -6.76 2.15
CA THR A 54 3.69 -5.69 2.98
C THR A 54 3.31 -4.30 2.45
N SER A 55 3.26 -4.14 1.13
CA SER A 55 2.79 -2.90 0.51
C SER A 55 1.31 -2.63 0.84
N LEU A 56 0.43 -3.64 0.72
CA LEU A 56 -0.98 -3.50 1.09
C LEU A 56 -1.16 -3.10 2.56
N ALA A 57 -0.41 -3.70 3.47
CA ALA A 57 -0.42 -3.30 4.89
C ALA A 57 -0.04 -1.82 5.08
N THR A 58 0.94 -1.34 4.33
CA THR A 58 1.36 0.07 4.35
C THR A 58 0.28 0.99 3.76
N ILE A 59 -0.40 0.55 2.70
CA ILE A 59 -1.50 1.29 2.07
C ILE A 59 -2.66 1.49 3.04
N VAL A 60 -2.99 0.52 3.89
CA VAL A 60 -4.05 0.68 4.90
C VAL A 60 -3.77 1.87 5.81
N ILE A 61 -2.56 1.96 6.37
CA ILE A 61 -2.18 3.05 7.29
C ILE A 61 -2.18 4.40 6.58
N THR A 62 -1.59 4.49 5.39
CA THR A 62 -1.54 5.73 4.62
C THR A 62 -2.94 6.17 4.15
N SER A 63 -3.82 5.23 3.81
CA SER A 63 -5.20 5.50 3.40
C SER A 63 -6.04 6.07 4.54
N ILE A 64 -5.88 5.56 5.76
CA ILE A 64 -6.55 6.12 6.95
C ILE A 64 -6.14 7.59 7.15
N SER A 65 -4.85 7.87 7.08
CA SER A 65 -4.32 9.24 7.17
C SER A 65 -4.90 10.15 6.09
N SER A 66 -4.95 9.67 4.84
CA SER A 66 -5.51 10.39 3.70
C SER A 66 -7.00 10.67 3.86
N ILE A 67 -7.81 9.67 4.23
CA ILE A 67 -9.25 9.81 4.48
C ILE A 67 -9.49 10.84 5.58
N PHE A 68 -8.73 10.79 6.67
CA PHE A 68 -8.86 11.74 7.77
C PHE A 68 -8.56 13.19 7.34
N ALA A 69 -7.51 13.40 6.55
CA ALA A 69 -7.17 14.71 6.01
C ALA A 69 -8.25 15.26 5.06
N HIS A 70 -8.82 14.41 4.20
CA HIS A 70 -9.92 14.80 3.30
C HIS A 70 -11.23 15.04 4.05
N HIS A 71 -11.52 14.24 5.07
CA HIS A 71 -12.69 14.38 5.91
C HIS A 71 -12.67 15.72 6.66
N LYS A 72 -11.51 16.11 7.21
CA LYS A 72 -11.31 17.43 7.83
C LYS A 72 -11.58 18.60 6.89
N ARG A 73 -11.40 18.41 5.58
CA ARG A 73 -11.67 19.41 4.54
C ARG A 73 -13.10 19.37 4.02
N GLY A 74 -13.96 18.49 4.54
CA GLY A 74 -15.33 18.30 4.06
C GLY A 74 -15.43 17.69 2.66
N ALA A 75 -14.33 17.15 2.13
CA ALA A 75 -14.23 16.67 0.74
C ALA A 75 -14.64 15.19 0.56
N VAL A 76 -15.21 14.55 1.60
CA VAL A 76 -15.58 13.13 1.58
C VAL A 76 -17.08 12.99 1.35
N LEU A 77 -17.45 12.43 0.19
CA LEU A 77 -18.82 12.10 -0.17
C LEU A 77 -19.23 10.74 0.44
N TRP A 78 -19.64 10.75 1.72
CA TRP A 78 -20.05 9.52 2.43
C TRP A 78 -21.12 8.66 1.73
N PRO A 79 -22.15 9.23 1.06
CA PRO A 79 -23.12 8.42 0.33
C PRO A 79 -22.47 7.57 -0.77
N VAL A 80 -21.48 8.14 -1.46
CA VAL A 80 -20.71 7.45 -2.51
C VAL A 80 -19.83 6.36 -1.91
N VAL A 81 -19.16 6.63 -0.78
CA VAL A 81 -18.32 5.66 -0.07
C VAL A 81 -19.13 4.42 0.32
N ILE A 82 -20.32 4.61 0.90
CA ILE A 82 -21.18 3.50 1.35
C ILE A 82 -21.64 2.64 0.18
N TRP A 83 -21.96 3.25 -0.97
CA TRP A 83 -22.36 2.51 -2.17
C TRP A 83 -21.21 1.77 -2.84
N LEU A 84 -20.00 2.35 -2.85
CA LEU A 84 -18.81 1.74 -3.47
C LEU A 84 -18.18 0.63 -2.63
N THR A 85 -18.17 0.79 -1.30
CA THR A 85 -17.51 -0.13 -0.37
C THR A 85 -17.89 -1.60 -0.56
N PRO A 86 -19.18 -2.01 -0.65
CA PRO A 86 -19.53 -3.40 -0.87
C PRO A 86 -19.01 -3.95 -2.20
N GLY A 87 -19.05 -3.15 -3.28
CA GLY A 87 -18.48 -3.54 -4.57
C GLY A 87 -16.97 -3.73 -4.51
N ILE A 88 -16.26 -2.86 -3.78
CA ILE A 88 -14.81 -2.97 -3.55
C ILE A 88 -14.49 -4.23 -2.74
N ILE A 89 -15.23 -4.52 -1.66
CA ILE A 89 -15.00 -5.71 -0.83
C ILE A 89 -15.19 -6.98 -1.66
N VAL A 90 -16.29 -7.07 -2.40
CA VAL A 90 -16.59 -8.23 -3.25
C VAL A 90 -15.54 -8.38 -4.33
N GLY A 91 -15.22 -7.30 -5.05
CA GLY A 91 -14.21 -7.32 -6.11
C GLY A 91 -12.81 -7.69 -5.59
N ALA A 92 -12.41 -7.18 -4.43
CA ALA A 92 -11.14 -7.51 -3.80
C ALA A 92 -11.08 -8.98 -3.35
N ALA A 93 -12.16 -9.51 -2.76
CA ALA A 93 -12.23 -10.91 -2.33
C ALA A 93 -12.14 -11.87 -3.53
N PHE A 94 -12.89 -11.60 -4.60
CA PHE A 94 -12.80 -12.37 -5.84
C PHE A 94 -11.41 -12.25 -6.49
N GLY A 95 -10.89 -11.03 -6.60
CA GLY A 95 -9.56 -10.79 -7.16
C GLY A 95 -8.45 -11.51 -6.40
N ALA A 96 -8.49 -11.52 -5.06
CA ALA A 96 -7.53 -12.24 -4.23
C ALA A 96 -7.63 -13.77 -4.38
N THR A 97 -8.84 -14.29 -4.62
CA THR A 97 -9.07 -15.73 -4.81
C THR A 97 -8.57 -16.22 -6.17
N PHE A 98 -8.69 -15.39 -7.20
CA PHE A 98 -8.26 -15.69 -8.57
C PHE A 98 -6.84 -15.18 -8.89
N ALA A 99 -6.15 -14.55 -7.93
CA ALA A 99 -4.76 -14.16 -8.10
C ALA A 99 -3.90 -15.43 -8.14
N VAL A 100 -3.50 -15.82 -9.37
CA VAL A 100 -2.61 -16.95 -9.68
C VAL A 100 -1.16 -16.50 -9.68
#